data_AF-A0A9D2U9T6-F1
#
_entry.id   AF-A0A9D2U9T6-F1
#
_cell.length_a   1.000
_cell.length_b   1.000
_cell.length_c   1.000
_cell.angle_alpha   90.00
_cell.angle_beta   90.00
_cell.angle_gamma   90.00
#
_symmetry.space_group_name_H-M   'P 1'
#
loop_
_entity.id
_entity.type
_entity.pdbx_description
1 polymer ?
#
loop_
_entity_poly.entity_id
_entity_poly.type
_entity_poly.pdbx_seq_one_letter_code
_entity_poly.pdbx_strand_id
1 'polypeptide(L)'
;TVAVIPGSGTFGMEAVARQFATNKKCLVIRNGWFSYRWSQIFEMGSIPADTKVLSASATHTGHQAPFAPPPIEEVVAAIREYQPDLVFAPHVETASGILLPDEYLAKLAAAVHEVGGLFVLDCIASGTIWVDMQCLGIDVVISAPQKGWTGSACCALVMLSARAAERLRTTRSTSFACDLAKWVQIMHSYEEGGHAYHATLPTDSLVVLRDAMLETERYGFEQAKADQYALGQAVRDLLAEKGFNSVAAPGFQAPGVVVSYTEDSGLQSAEKFADVGVQAAAGVPLKCDEPPSFKTFRLGLFGLDKLQHRERTVTYLKDALDQLR
;
A
#
# COMPACT_ATOMS: atom_id res chain seq x y z
N THR A 1 14.00 -3.14 -13.46
CA THR A 1 13.19 -2.56 -14.56
C THR A 1 12.01 -1.81 -13.99
N VAL A 2 11.54 -0.73 -14.63
CA VAL A 2 10.39 0.06 -14.15
C VAL A 2 9.37 0.28 -15.27
N ALA A 3 8.11 0.44 -14.89
CA ALA A 3 7.03 0.94 -15.74
C ALA A 3 6.34 2.14 -15.07
N VAL A 4 6.13 3.21 -15.84
CA VAL A 4 5.26 4.34 -15.45
C VAL A 4 3.98 4.25 -16.28
N ILE A 5 2.86 4.02 -15.60
CA ILE A 5 1.58 3.72 -16.26
C ILE A 5 0.58 4.85 -15.94
N PRO A 6 0.08 5.60 -16.94
CA PRO A 6 -0.93 6.64 -16.72
C PRO A 6 -2.16 6.13 -15.95
N GLY A 7 -2.67 6.96 -15.03
CA GLY A 7 -3.82 6.64 -14.19
C GLY A 7 -3.50 6.83 -12.71
N SER A 8 -3.48 5.75 -11.95
CA SER A 8 -3.25 5.76 -10.51
C SER A 8 -2.66 4.45 -10.03
N GLY A 9 -2.29 4.33 -8.75
CA GLY A 9 -1.82 3.07 -8.17
C GLY A 9 -2.72 1.86 -8.46
N THR A 10 -4.06 2.03 -8.48
CA THR A 10 -5.01 0.97 -8.86
C THR A 10 -4.82 0.49 -10.30
N PHE A 11 -4.47 1.38 -11.24
CA PHE A 11 -4.14 0.99 -12.61
C PHE A 11 -2.85 0.14 -12.66
N GLY A 12 -1.88 0.43 -11.78
CA GLY A 12 -0.69 -0.41 -11.61
C GLY A 12 -1.04 -1.80 -11.08
N MET A 13 -1.92 -1.87 -10.08
CA MET A 13 -2.43 -3.15 -9.56
C MET A 13 -3.09 -3.97 -10.67
N GLU A 14 -4.00 -3.37 -11.43
CA GLU A 14 -4.69 -4.07 -12.52
C GLU A 14 -3.73 -4.45 -13.67
N ALA A 15 -2.75 -3.60 -14.00
CA ALA A 15 -1.72 -3.93 -14.99
C ALA A 15 -0.92 -5.17 -14.59
N VAL A 16 -0.47 -5.25 -13.33
CA VAL A 16 0.24 -6.40 -12.79
C VAL A 16 -0.64 -7.66 -12.80
N ALA A 17 -1.90 -7.54 -12.35
CA ALA A 17 -2.85 -8.65 -12.36
C ALA A 17 -3.08 -9.19 -13.79
N ARG A 18 -3.38 -8.30 -14.75
CA ARG A 18 -3.66 -8.70 -16.13
C ARG A 18 -2.44 -9.24 -16.87
N GLN A 19 -1.24 -8.84 -16.47
CA GLN A 19 0.01 -9.32 -17.07
C GLN A 19 0.43 -10.69 -16.54
N PHE A 20 0.28 -10.94 -15.24
CA PHE A 20 0.87 -12.11 -14.60
C PHE A 20 -0.14 -13.10 -14.03
N ALA A 21 -1.32 -12.64 -13.60
CA ALA A 21 -2.30 -13.45 -12.88
C ALA A 21 -3.35 -14.12 -13.77
N THR A 22 -3.45 -13.76 -15.05
CA THR A 22 -4.48 -14.36 -15.94
C THR A 22 -4.32 -15.88 -16.02
N ASN A 23 -5.40 -16.61 -15.70
CA ASN A 23 -5.45 -18.07 -15.65
C ASN A 23 -4.43 -18.71 -14.68
N LYS A 24 -4.01 -17.97 -13.65
CA LYS A 24 -3.06 -18.44 -12.62
C LYS A 24 -3.72 -18.68 -11.28
N LYS A 25 -3.04 -19.44 -10.40
CA LYS A 25 -3.39 -19.53 -8.99
C LYS A 25 -2.82 -18.33 -8.23
N CYS A 26 -3.66 -17.62 -7.50
CA CYS A 26 -3.25 -16.43 -6.75
C CYS A 26 -3.53 -16.59 -5.27
N LEU A 27 -2.62 -16.11 -4.42
CA LEU A 27 -2.87 -15.96 -2.99
C LEU A 27 -2.84 -14.47 -2.61
N VAL A 28 -3.83 -14.00 -1.85
CA VAL A 28 -3.90 -12.61 -1.39
C VAL A 28 -3.83 -12.57 0.13
N ILE A 29 -2.89 -11.80 0.66
CA ILE A 29 -2.87 -11.39 2.06
C ILE A 29 -3.78 -10.17 2.19
N ARG A 30 -4.95 -10.35 2.79
CA ARG A 30 -5.97 -9.31 2.92
C ARG A 30 -5.93 -8.72 4.33
N ASN A 31 -5.39 -7.52 4.46
CA ASN A 31 -5.36 -6.79 5.73
C ASN A 31 -6.48 -5.74 5.86
N GLY A 32 -7.25 -5.50 4.78
CA GLY A 32 -8.28 -4.46 4.73
C GLY A 32 -8.83 -4.20 3.32
N TRP A 33 -9.51 -3.07 3.16
CA TRP A 33 -10.19 -2.69 1.91
C TRP A 33 -9.25 -2.61 0.69
N PHE A 34 -8.02 -2.11 0.86
CA PHE A 34 -7.14 -1.85 -0.27
C PHE A 34 -6.41 -3.11 -0.74
N SER A 35 -6.24 -4.11 0.11
CA SER A 35 -5.86 -5.48 -0.27
C SER A 35 -7.05 -6.32 -0.73
N TYR A 36 -8.27 -6.06 -0.25
CA TYR A 36 -9.50 -6.60 -0.85
C TYR A 36 -9.66 -6.15 -2.32
N ARG A 37 -9.09 -5.01 -2.70
CA ARG A 37 -9.08 -4.52 -4.08
C ARG A 37 -8.51 -5.54 -5.08
N TRP A 38 -7.57 -6.40 -4.68
CA TRP A 38 -7.11 -7.49 -5.53
C TRP A 38 -8.27 -8.42 -5.90
N SER A 39 -9.10 -8.83 -4.94
CA SER A 39 -10.31 -9.61 -5.21
C SER A 39 -11.28 -8.85 -6.12
N GLN A 40 -11.48 -7.55 -5.90
CA GLN A 40 -12.35 -6.73 -6.76
C GLN A 40 -11.84 -6.69 -8.22
N ILE A 41 -10.52 -6.51 -8.42
CA ILE A 41 -9.88 -6.52 -9.73
C ILE A 41 -10.02 -7.90 -10.38
N PHE A 42 -9.77 -8.97 -9.62
CA PHE A 42 -9.86 -10.35 -10.10
C PHE A 42 -11.28 -10.73 -10.53
N GLU A 43 -12.28 -10.39 -9.70
CA GLU A 43 -13.69 -10.65 -9.95
C GLU A 43 -14.21 -9.85 -11.14
N MET A 44 -13.93 -8.55 -11.20
CA MET A 44 -14.36 -7.68 -12.31
C MET A 44 -13.76 -8.12 -13.65
N GLY A 45 -12.50 -8.56 -13.64
CA GLY A 45 -11.76 -8.91 -14.86
C GLY A 45 -11.77 -10.40 -15.21
N SER A 46 -12.37 -11.26 -14.38
CA SER A 46 -12.24 -12.73 -14.45
C SER A 46 -10.79 -13.17 -14.70
N ILE A 47 -9.87 -12.68 -13.87
CA ILE A 47 -8.42 -12.75 -14.15
C ILE A 47 -7.82 -14.12 -13.76
N PRO A 48 -7.70 -14.48 -12.46
CA PRO A 48 -7.07 -15.74 -12.06
C PRO A 48 -7.96 -16.95 -12.35
N ALA A 49 -7.32 -18.11 -12.48
CA ALA A 49 -8.04 -19.39 -12.56
C ALA A 49 -8.59 -19.82 -11.19
N ASP A 50 -7.87 -19.48 -10.13
CA ASP A 50 -8.25 -19.76 -8.75
C ASP A 50 -7.59 -18.75 -7.79
N THR A 51 -8.24 -18.45 -6.66
CA THR A 51 -7.74 -17.50 -5.67
C THR A 51 -7.97 -17.97 -4.24
N LYS A 52 -6.90 -18.01 -3.44
CA LYS A 52 -6.95 -18.20 -1.98
C LYS A 52 -6.73 -16.86 -1.28
N VAL A 53 -7.52 -16.57 -0.25
CA VAL A 53 -7.37 -15.34 0.54
C VAL A 53 -7.06 -15.72 1.98
N LEU A 54 -6.03 -15.10 2.55
CA LEU A 54 -5.72 -15.16 3.98
C LEU A 54 -5.93 -13.76 4.56
N SER A 55 -6.91 -13.63 5.44
CA SER A 55 -7.33 -12.33 5.98
C SER A 55 -6.72 -12.05 7.34
N ALA A 56 -6.43 -10.78 7.61
CA ALA A 56 -6.19 -10.28 8.95
C ALA A 56 -7.36 -10.64 9.87
N SER A 57 -7.08 -10.80 11.15
CA SER A 57 -8.09 -11.16 12.16
C SER A 57 -7.89 -10.37 13.44
N ALA A 58 -8.97 -10.20 14.20
CA ALA A 58 -8.91 -9.60 15.52
C ALA A 58 -8.06 -10.47 16.46
N THR A 59 -7.15 -9.84 17.21
CA THR A 59 -6.21 -10.51 18.11
C THR A 59 -6.88 -11.20 19.31
N HIS A 60 -8.10 -10.77 19.64
CA HIS A 60 -8.91 -11.33 20.71
C HIS A 60 -10.39 -10.95 20.48
N THR A 61 -11.30 -11.54 21.25
CA THR A 61 -12.71 -11.14 21.26
C THR A 61 -12.88 -9.77 21.90
N GLY A 62 -13.47 -8.83 21.18
CA GLY A 62 -13.80 -7.51 21.69
C GLY A 62 -14.27 -6.59 20.57
N HIS A 63 -15.15 -5.65 20.89
CA HIS A 63 -15.74 -4.75 19.88
C HIS A 63 -14.71 -3.81 19.22
N GLN A 64 -13.61 -3.52 19.91
CA GLN A 64 -12.49 -2.70 19.42
C GLN A 64 -11.17 -3.47 19.51
N ALA A 65 -11.21 -4.81 19.43
CA ALA A 65 -10.00 -5.61 19.43
C ALA A 65 -9.17 -5.29 18.17
N PRO A 66 -7.87 -5.01 18.30
CA PRO A 66 -7.04 -4.68 17.15
C PRO A 66 -6.83 -5.91 16.26
N PHE A 67 -6.60 -5.65 14.98
CA PHE A 67 -6.35 -6.63 13.93
C PHE A 67 -4.86 -6.81 13.67
N ALA A 68 -4.46 -8.06 13.44
CA ALA A 68 -3.12 -8.45 12.99
C ALA A 68 -3.22 -9.17 11.63
N PRO A 69 -2.18 -9.11 10.77
CA PRO A 69 -2.14 -9.91 9.56
C PRO A 69 -2.16 -11.42 9.89
N PRO A 70 -2.50 -12.29 8.93
CA PRO A 70 -2.38 -13.74 9.12
C PRO A 70 -0.98 -14.10 9.64
N PRO A 71 -0.83 -14.98 10.63
CA PRO A 71 0.48 -15.39 11.15
C PRO A 71 1.38 -15.90 10.01
N ILE A 72 2.63 -15.44 9.97
CA ILE A 72 3.53 -15.74 8.85
C ILE A 72 3.72 -17.23 8.62
N GLU A 73 3.77 -18.03 9.69
CA GLU A 73 3.96 -19.49 9.57
C GLU A 73 2.75 -20.18 8.93
N GLU A 74 1.53 -19.69 9.17
CA GLU A 74 0.31 -20.16 8.51
C GLU A 74 0.30 -19.77 7.02
N VAL A 75 0.78 -18.57 6.70
CA VAL A 75 0.91 -18.11 5.32
C VAL A 75 1.93 -18.96 4.55
N VAL A 76 3.09 -19.21 5.14
CA VAL A 76 4.14 -20.07 4.56
C VAL A 76 3.60 -21.48 4.31
N ALA A 77 2.90 -22.08 5.29
CA ALA A 77 2.27 -23.38 5.13
C ALA A 77 1.24 -23.38 4.00
N ALA A 78 0.37 -22.36 3.95
CA ALA A 78 -0.64 -22.23 2.92
C ALA A 78 -0.04 -22.05 1.52
N ILE A 79 1.08 -21.33 1.37
CA ILE A 79 1.78 -21.18 0.09
C ILE A 79 2.35 -22.52 -0.38
N ARG A 80 2.99 -23.28 0.52
CA ARG A 80 3.53 -24.61 0.21
C ARG A 80 2.45 -25.61 -0.16
N GLU A 81 1.28 -25.55 0.47
CA GLU A 81 0.15 -26.41 0.14
C GLU A 81 -0.52 -26.00 -1.18
N TYR A 82 -0.82 -24.71 -1.33
CA TYR A 82 -1.64 -24.19 -2.42
C TYR A 82 -0.86 -24.01 -3.73
N GLN A 83 0.47 -23.82 -3.63
CA GLN A 83 1.40 -23.60 -4.73
C GLN A 83 0.94 -22.44 -5.66
N PRO A 84 0.75 -21.21 -5.13
CA PRO A 84 0.32 -20.08 -5.94
C PRO A 84 1.39 -19.65 -6.95
N ASP A 85 0.99 -19.32 -8.17
CA ASP A 85 1.87 -18.67 -9.15
C ASP A 85 2.21 -17.23 -8.74
N LEU A 86 1.28 -16.56 -8.03
CA LEU A 86 1.44 -15.19 -7.55
C LEU A 86 0.92 -15.02 -6.12
N VAL A 87 1.65 -14.24 -5.33
CA VAL A 87 1.20 -13.79 -4.02
C VAL A 87 1.17 -12.28 -3.95
N PHE A 88 0.07 -11.73 -3.45
CA PHE A 88 -0.19 -10.29 -3.35
C PHE A 88 -0.33 -9.90 -1.89
N ALA A 89 0.40 -8.87 -1.46
CA ALA A 89 0.28 -8.33 -0.11
C ALA A 89 0.35 -6.79 -0.12
N PRO A 90 -0.36 -6.10 0.79
CA PRO A 90 -0.12 -4.69 1.06
C PRO A 90 1.07 -4.54 2.00
N HIS A 91 2.05 -3.69 1.66
CA HIS A 91 3.08 -3.30 2.62
C HIS A 91 2.43 -2.51 3.77
N VAL A 92 1.62 -1.50 3.43
CA VAL A 92 0.76 -0.78 4.37
C VAL A 92 -0.68 -0.84 3.86
N GLU A 93 -1.57 -1.41 4.67
CA GLU A 93 -3.00 -1.40 4.40
C GLU A 93 -3.64 -0.10 4.92
N THR A 94 -4.22 0.66 4.00
CA THR A 94 -4.74 2.00 4.33
C THR A 94 -6.04 1.94 5.14
N ALA A 95 -6.81 0.85 5.06
CA ALA A 95 -8.07 0.72 5.78
C ALA A 95 -7.90 0.37 7.27
N SER A 96 -6.88 -0.41 7.62
CA SER A 96 -6.61 -0.88 8.99
C SER A 96 -5.38 -0.25 9.63
N GLY A 97 -4.50 0.40 8.86
CA GLY A 97 -3.22 0.92 9.36
C GLY A 97 -2.23 -0.20 9.67
N ILE A 98 -2.41 -1.39 9.10
CA ILE A 98 -1.50 -2.53 9.27
C ILE A 98 -0.30 -2.37 8.33
N LEU A 99 0.90 -2.45 8.89
CA LEU A 99 2.20 -2.56 8.21
C LEU A 99 2.68 -4.01 8.30
N LEU A 100 3.13 -4.58 7.18
CA LEU A 100 3.87 -5.85 7.17
C LEU A 100 5.37 -5.57 7.39
N PRO A 101 5.99 -6.05 8.49
CA PRO A 101 7.41 -5.83 8.76
C PRO A 101 8.33 -6.57 7.78
N ASP A 102 9.57 -6.10 7.63
CA ASP A 102 10.58 -6.68 6.74
C ASP A 102 10.78 -8.20 6.96
N GLU A 103 10.81 -8.67 8.21
CA GLU A 103 10.94 -10.11 8.51
C GLU A 103 9.75 -10.92 7.95
N TYR A 104 8.54 -10.38 8.03
CA TYR A 104 7.34 -10.99 7.46
C TYR A 104 7.46 -11.07 5.94
N LEU A 105 7.88 -9.97 5.30
CA LEU A 105 8.04 -9.88 3.85
C LEU A 105 9.11 -10.84 3.33
N ALA A 106 10.25 -10.95 4.03
CA ALA A 106 11.33 -11.85 3.63
C ALA A 106 10.93 -13.33 3.72
N LYS A 107 10.25 -13.74 4.80
CA LYS A 107 9.70 -15.12 4.94
C LYS A 107 8.64 -15.42 3.88
N LEU A 108 7.78 -14.44 3.60
CA LEU A 108 6.75 -14.54 2.57
C LEU A 108 7.39 -14.75 1.19
N ALA A 109 8.33 -13.88 0.80
CA ALA A 109 9.04 -13.98 -0.46
C ALA A 109 9.76 -15.32 -0.63
N ALA A 110 10.46 -15.78 0.40
CA ALA A 110 11.15 -17.07 0.39
C ALA A 110 10.18 -18.23 0.09
N ALA A 111 9.03 -18.29 0.77
CA ALA A 111 8.03 -19.33 0.54
C ALA A 111 7.42 -19.25 -0.88
N VAL A 112 7.21 -18.05 -1.41
CA VAL A 112 6.73 -17.86 -2.80
C VAL A 112 7.76 -18.35 -3.81
N HIS A 113 9.04 -18.10 -3.57
CA HIS A 113 10.11 -18.54 -4.46
C HIS A 113 10.33 -20.05 -4.41
N GLU A 114 10.18 -20.69 -3.23
CA GLU A 114 10.21 -22.16 -3.07
C GLU A 114 9.22 -22.86 -4.02
N VAL A 115 8.04 -22.27 -4.24
CA VAL A 115 6.99 -22.83 -5.12
C VAL A 115 7.03 -22.31 -6.56
N GLY A 116 8.06 -21.52 -6.91
CA GLY A 116 8.21 -20.99 -8.26
C GLY A 116 7.30 -19.79 -8.61
N GLY A 117 6.67 -19.18 -7.61
CA GLY A 117 5.78 -18.02 -7.78
C GLY A 117 6.52 -16.68 -7.95
N LEU A 118 5.74 -15.60 -8.03
CA LEU A 118 6.19 -14.21 -7.93
C LEU A 118 5.52 -13.50 -6.75
N PHE A 119 6.30 -12.69 -6.02
CA PHE A 119 5.78 -11.88 -4.92
C PHE A 119 5.51 -10.42 -5.35
N VAL A 120 4.24 -10.01 -5.25
CA VAL A 120 3.76 -8.65 -5.54
C VAL A 120 3.46 -7.91 -4.24
N LEU A 121 4.15 -6.80 -4.02
CA LEU A 121 3.97 -5.92 -2.87
C LEU A 121 3.35 -4.58 -3.29
N ASP A 122 2.19 -4.28 -2.75
CA ASP A 122 1.58 -2.95 -2.86
C ASP A 122 2.20 -1.99 -1.83
N CYS A 123 3.03 -1.08 -2.30
CA CYS A 123 3.67 -0.01 -1.52
C CYS A 123 3.06 1.37 -1.78
N ILE A 124 1.83 1.46 -2.31
CA ILE A 124 1.18 2.75 -2.57
C ILE A 124 1.12 3.55 -1.27
N ALA A 125 0.73 2.91 -0.15
CA ALA A 125 0.56 3.56 1.15
C ALA A 125 1.79 3.50 2.07
N SER A 126 2.95 3.04 1.59
CA SER A 126 4.14 2.86 2.43
C SER A 126 4.72 4.18 2.96
N GLY A 127 4.36 5.32 2.38
CA GLY A 127 4.99 6.60 2.73
C GLY A 127 6.47 6.56 2.36
N THR A 128 7.33 6.95 3.29
CA THR A 128 8.79 6.89 3.17
C THR A 128 9.38 5.63 3.82
N ILE A 129 8.57 4.60 4.06
CA ILE A 129 9.06 3.31 4.52
C ILE A 129 9.56 2.53 3.30
N TRP A 130 10.79 2.85 2.89
CA TRP A 130 11.45 2.30 1.72
C TRP A 130 11.68 0.79 1.88
N VAL A 131 11.42 0.05 0.80
CA VAL A 131 11.63 -1.40 0.72
C VAL A 131 12.78 -1.69 -0.24
N ASP A 132 13.72 -2.53 0.20
CA ASP A 132 14.75 -3.08 -0.68
C ASP A 132 14.22 -4.37 -1.32
N MET A 133 13.89 -4.29 -2.61
CA MET A 133 13.36 -5.43 -3.35
C MET A 133 14.31 -6.62 -3.39
N GLN A 134 15.62 -6.37 -3.49
CA GLN A 134 16.61 -7.44 -3.62
C GLN A 134 16.82 -8.12 -2.27
N CYS A 135 16.97 -7.33 -1.20
CA CYS A 135 17.14 -7.84 0.16
C CYS A 135 15.92 -8.64 0.62
N LEU A 136 14.71 -8.16 0.33
CA LEU A 136 13.45 -8.78 0.79
C LEU A 136 12.88 -9.81 -0.19
N GLY A 137 13.51 -10.03 -1.35
CA GLY A 137 13.03 -10.98 -2.36
C GLY A 137 11.71 -10.58 -3.05
N ILE A 138 11.39 -9.28 -3.10
CA ILE A 138 10.16 -8.77 -3.72
C ILE A 138 10.32 -8.75 -5.25
N ASP A 139 9.36 -9.33 -5.97
CA ASP A 139 9.41 -9.39 -7.43
C ASP A 139 8.78 -8.19 -8.11
N VAL A 140 7.70 -7.68 -7.54
CA VAL A 140 6.98 -6.52 -8.07
C VAL A 140 6.64 -5.57 -6.92
N VAL A 141 7.01 -4.30 -7.04
CA VAL A 141 6.55 -3.24 -6.14
C VAL A 141 5.64 -2.30 -6.92
N ILE A 142 4.51 -1.94 -6.33
CA ILE A 142 3.59 -0.92 -6.87
C ILE A 142 3.62 0.30 -5.95
N SER A 143 3.81 1.49 -6.51
CA SER A 143 3.75 2.76 -5.78
C SER A 143 2.95 3.80 -6.56
N ALA A 144 2.73 4.96 -5.94
CA ALA A 144 2.03 6.07 -6.58
C ALA A 144 2.56 7.44 -6.09
N PRO A 145 2.50 8.50 -6.94
CA PRO A 145 3.05 9.82 -6.64
C PRO A 145 2.45 10.53 -5.42
N GLN A 146 1.14 10.39 -5.20
CA GLN A 146 0.35 11.30 -4.36
C GLN A 146 0.30 10.95 -2.86
N LYS A 147 1.11 9.97 -2.42
CA LYS A 147 1.24 9.62 -1.01
C LYS A 147 2.63 10.00 -0.50
N GLY A 148 3.52 9.03 -0.31
CA GLY A 148 4.87 9.27 0.24
C GLY A 148 5.70 10.24 -0.59
N TRP A 149 5.56 10.20 -1.91
CA TRP A 149 6.37 11.01 -2.84
C TRP A 149 5.96 12.49 -2.93
N THR A 150 4.86 12.91 -2.29
CA THR A 150 4.41 14.32 -2.30
C THR A 150 4.13 14.87 -3.72
N GLY A 151 3.97 14.01 -4.73
CA GLY A 151 3.72 14.39 -6.11
C GLY A 151 2.23 14.46 -6.47
N SER A 152 1.90 14.97 -7.66
CA SER A 152 0.52 14.97 -8.14
C SER A 152 0.05 13.57 -8.57
N ALA A 153 -1.20 13.21 -8.26
CA ALA A 153 -1.79 11.95 -8.72
C ALA A 153 -1.86 11.92 -10.26
N CYS A 154 -1.15 10.97 -10.88
CA CYS A 154 -1.09 10.91 -12.34
C CYS A 154 -0.76 9.52 -12.94
N CYS A 155 -0.06 8.67 -12.20
CA CYS A 155 0.38 7.37 -12.69
C CYS A 155 0.47 6.31 -11.58
N ALA A 156 0.64 5.06 -11.98
CA ALA A 156 1.28 4.04 -11.16
C ALA A 156 2.78 3.99 -11.47
N LEU A 157 3.56 3.68 -10.45
CA LEU A 157 4.97 3.31 -10.55
C LEU A 157 5.07 1.82 -10.27
N VAL A 158 5.55 1.03 -11.22
CA VAL A 158 5.66 -0.43 -11.06
C VAL A 158 7.11 -0.85 -11.29
N MET A 159 7.76 -1.33 -10.23
CA MET A 159 9.15 -1.78 -10.26
C MET A 159 9.18 -3.30 -10.31
N LEU A 160 10.07 -3.85 -11.14
CA LEU A 160 10.21 -5.28 -11.40
C LEU A 160 11.63 -5.76 -11.07
N SER A 161 11.71 -6.88 -10.33
CA SER A 161 12.92 -7.67 -10.17
C SER A 161 13.37 -8.30 -11.50
N ALA A 162 14.58 -8.85 -11.53
CA ALA A 162 15.05 -9.60 -12.70
C ALA A 162 14.16 -10.83 -13.00
N ARG A 163 13.64 -11.50 -11.97
CA ARG A 163 12.74 -12.66 -12.09
C ARG A 163 11.39 -12.25 -12.67
N ALA A 164 10.80 -11.14 -12.22
CA ALA A 164 9.58 -10.60 -12.79
C ALA A 164 9.78 -10.14 -14.24
N ALA A 165 10.90 -9.50 -14.55
CA ALA A 165 11.24 -9.08 -15.92
C ALA A 165 11.45 -10.26 -16.88
N GLU A 166 12.01 -11.38 -16.40
CA GLU A 166 12.06 -12.64 -17.18
C GLU A 166 10.66 -13.19 -17.43
N ARG A 167 9.82 -13.28 -16.39
CA ARG A 167 8.44 -13.75 -16.54
C ARG A 167 7.66 -12.87 -17.52
N LEU A 168 7.88 -11.56 -17.49
CA LEU A 168 7.22 -10.59 -18.38
C LEU A 168 7.43 -10.90 -19.86
N ARG A 169 8.62 -11.42 -20.25
CA ARG A 169 8.94 -11.77 -21.64
C ARG A 169 8.15 -12.95 -22.18
N THR A 170 7.58 -13.77 -21.29
CA THR A 170 6.85 -14.99 -21.65
C THR A 170 5.36 -14.91 -21.33
N THR A 171 4.87 -13.77 -20.82
CA THR A 171 3.46 -13.53 -20.56
C THR A 171 2.89 -12.48 -21.49
N ARG A 172 1.56 -12.43 -21.57
CA ARG A 172 0.82 -11.48 -22.39
C ARG A 172 -0.30 -10.87 -21.55
N SER A 173 -0.38 -9.55 -21.52
CA SER A 173 -1.49 -8.84 -20.87
C SER A 173 -2.83 -9.15 -21.55
N THR A 174 -3.89 -9.16 -20.74
CA THR A 174 -5.28 -9.20 -21.22
C THR A 174 -5.90 -7.80 -21.41
N SER A 175 -5.12 -6.73 -21.27
CA SER A 175 -5.56 -5.35 -21.56
C SER A 175 -4.57 -4.66 -22.48
N PHE A 176 -5.11 -3.87 -23.42
CA PHE A 176 -4.32 -3.00 -24.29
C PHE A 176 -3.82 -1.76 -23.55
N ALA A 177 -4.69 -1.07 -22.80
CA ALA A 177 -4.36 0.22 -22.19
C ALA A 177 -3.41 0.09 -20.99
N CYS A 178 -3.62 -0.92 -20.14
CA CYS A 178 -2.76 -1.20 -18.98
C CYS A 178 -1.83 -2.41 -19.23
N ASP A 179 -1.37 -2.59 -20.47
CA ASP A 179 -0.36 -3.60 -20.83
C ASP A 179 0.99 -3.28 -20.17
N LEU A 180 1.33 -4.02 -19.10
CA LEU A 180 2.58 -3.80 -18.36
C LEU A 180 3.82 -4.03 -19.24
N ALA A 181 3.81 -5.05 -20.10
CA ALA A 181 4.93 -5.32 -21.01
C ALA A 181 5.11 -4.16 -21.99
N LYS A 182 4.02 -3.59 -22.50
CA LYS A 182 4.08 -2.41 -23.37
C LYS A 182 4.64 -1.19 -22.64
N TRP A 183 4.18 -0.91 -21.41
CA TRP A 183 4.69 0.23 -20.64
C TRP A 183 6.16 0.08 -20.25
N VAL A 184 6.64 -1.15 -19.98
CA VAL A 184 8.08 -1.42 -19.82
C VAL A 184 8.84 -1.10 -21.11
N GLN A 185 8.33 -1.49 -22.29
CA GLN A 185 8.97 -1.14 -23.58
C GLN A 185 9.06 0.38 -23.80
N ILE A 186 8.02 1.12 -23.40
CA ILE A 186 8.04 2.60 -23.45
C ILE A 186 9.15 3.13 -22.55
N MET A 187 9.27 2.66 -21.29
CA MET A 187 10.32 3.12 -20.38
C MET A 187 11.74 2.79 -20.88
N HIS A 188 11.96 1.57 -21.40
CA HIS A 188 13.26 1.21 -21.99
C HIS A 188 13.66 2.15 -23.13
N SER A 189 12.71 2.57 -23.97
CA SER A 189 12.99 3.50 -25.07
C SER A 189 13.50 4.86 -24.55
N TYR A 190 12.99 5.33 -23.41
CA TYR A 190 13.50 6.54 -22.75
C TYR A 190 14.87 6.31 -22.09
N GLU A 191 15.09 5.16 -21.45
CA GLU A 191 16.37 4.79 -20.83
C GLU A 191 17.51 4.68 -21.86
N GLU A 192 17.20 4.26 -23.10
CA GLU A 192 18.15 4.21 -24.23
C GLU A 192 18.38 5.59 -24.90
N GLY A 193 17.81 6.66 -24.35
CA GLY A 193 17.97 8.03 -24.86
C GLY A 193 17.02 8.41 -25.99
N GLY A 194 16.05 7.56 -26.30
CA GLY A 194 14.99 7.82 -27.27
C GLY A 194 13.66 8.21 -26.63
N HIS A 195 12.57 7.98 -27.36
CA HIS A 195 11.20 8.09 -26.86
C HIS A 195 10.30 7.14 -27.65
N ALA A 196 9.20 6.71 -27.04
CA ALA A 196 8.18 5.90 -27.69
C ALA A 196 6.78 6.31 -27.23
N TYR A 197 5.76 5.92 -28.00
CA TYR A 197 4.37 6.25 -27.72
C TYR A 197 3.49 4.98 -27.70
N HIS A 198 2.69 4.84 -26.65
CA HIS A 198 1.61 3.85 -26.56
C HIS A 198 0.27 4.56 -26.33
N ALA A 199 0.20 5.34 -25.24
CA ALA A 199 -0.81 6.34 -24.96
C ALA A 199 -0.14 7.57 -24.33
N THR A 200 -0.80 8.72 -24.35
CA THR A 200 -0.24 9.98 -23.84
C THR A 200 0.09 9.88 -22.34
N LEU A 201 1.35 10.15 -21.99
CA LEU A 201 1.79 10.28 -20.59
C LEU A 201 1.34 11.64 -20.01
N PRO A 202 1.03 11.72 -18.70
CA PRO A 202 0.71 12.98 -18.03
C PRO A 202 1.99 13.79 -17.76
N THR A 203 2.57 14.36 -18.81
CA THR A 203 3.94 14.91 -18.82
C THR A 203 4.20 15.95 -17.73
N ASP A 204 3.34 16.93 -17.57
CA ASP A 204 3.53 18.01 -16.59
C ASP A 204 3.52 17.48 -15.15
N SER A 205 2.59 16.57 -14.84
CA SER A 205 2.54 15.91 -13.53
C SER A 205 3.76 15.01 -13.28
N LEU A 206 4.33 14.41 -14.31
CA LEU A 206 5.57 13.63 -14.19
C LEU A 206 6.80 14.52 -13.93
N VAL A 207 6.84 15.73 -14.49
CA VAL A 207 7.89 16.72 -14.16
C VAL A 207 7.79 17.12 -12.69
N VAL A 208 6.59 17.42 -12.20
CA VAL A 208 6.35 17.71 -10.76
C VAL A 208 6.77 16.54 -9.88
N LEU A 209 6.43 15.30 -10.26
CA LEU A 209 6.85 14.11 -9.54
C LEU A 209 8.38 13.98 -9.48
N ARG A 210 9.07 14.19 -10.60
CA ARG A 210 10.54 14.14 -10.66
C ARG A 210 11.13 15.15 -9.68
N ASP A 211 10.63 16.38 -9.67
CA ASP A 211 11.13 17.43 -8.76
C ASP A 211 10.90 17.08 -7.28
N ALA A 212 9.73 16.52 -6.94
CA ALA A 212 9.41 16.05 -5.58
C ALA A 212 10.28 14.85 -5.15
N MET A 213 10.62 13.94 -6.06
CA MET A 213 11.55 12.84 -5.80
C MET A 213 12.97 13.36 -5.52
N LEU A 214 13.45 14.33 -6.31
CA LEU A 214 14.74 14.98 -6.07
C LEU A 214 14.75 15.77 -4.76
N GLU A 215 13.63 16.37 -4.37
CA GLU A 215 13.49 17.01 -3.06
C GLU A 215 13.59 16.01 -1.92
N THR A 216 12.92 14.87 -2.05
CA THR A 216 13.01 13.76 -1.08
C THR A 216 14.45 13.23 -0.98
N GLU A 217 15.15 13.10 -2.11
CA GLU A 217 16.56 12.71 -2.14
C GLU A 217 17.45 13.72 -1.41
N ARG A 218 17.28 15.03 -1.68
CA ARG A 218 18.01 16.10 -0.98
C ARG A 218 17.72 16.12 0.53
N TYR A 219 16.50 15.81 0.93
CA TYR A 219 16.13 15.66 2.35
C TYR A 219 16.81 14.44 2.99
N GLY A 220 17.06 13.40 2.18
CA GLY A 220 17.69 12.15 2.57
C GLY A 220 16.65 11.06 2.83
N PHE A 221 16.76 9.94 2.10
CA PHE A 221 15.81 8.84 2.21
C PHE A 221 15.75 8.24 3.62
N GLU A 222 16.89 7.98 4.24
CA GLU A 222 16.94 7.44 5.61
C GLU A 222 16.36 8.40 6.64
N GLN A 223 16.63 9.71 6.49
CA GLN A 223 16.05 10.75 7.34
C GLN A 223 14.52 10.79 7.17
N ALA A 224 14.03 10.76 5.93
CA ALA A 224 12.61 10.72 5.62
C ALA A 224 11.92 9.49 6.22
N LYS A 225 12.56 8.32 6.21
CA LYS A 225 12.07 7.09 6.83
C LYS A 225 12.00 7.23 8.35
N ALA A 226 13.06 7.70 8.97
CA ALA A 226 13.13 7.92 10.42
C ALA A 226 12.06 8.90 10.90
N ASP A 227 11.87 10.02 10.20
CA ASP A 227 10.86 11.02 10.57
C ASP A 227 9.43 10.54 10.38
N GLN A 228 9.18 9.69 9.38
CA GLN A 228 7.86 9.08 9.20
C GLN A 228 7.52 8.17 10.38
N TYR A 229 8.46 7.34 10.84
CA TYR A 229 8.27 6.53 12.04
C TYR A 229 8.03 7.40 13.28
N ALA A 230 8.84 8.43 13.49
CA ALA A 230 8.70 9.33 14.63
C ALA A 230 7.36 10.09 14.62
N LEU A 231 6.91 10.59 13.46
CA LEU A 231 5.63 11.25 13.31
C LEU A 231 4.47 10.28 13.57
N GLY A 232 4.52 9.09 12.99
CA GLY A 232 3.51 8.05 13.21
C GLY A 232 3.40 7.65 14.68
N GLN A 233 4.54 7.52 15.37
CA GLN A 233 4.57 7.22 16.80
C GLN A 233 3.93 8.33 17.63
N ALA A 234 4.35 9.58 17.43
CA ALA A 234 3.81 10.73 18.16
C ALA A 234 2.29 10.89 17.98
N VAL A 235 1.78 10.67 16.76
CA VAL A 235 0.34 10.72 16.47
C VAL A 235 -0.42 9.56 17.15
N ARG A 236 0.13 8.35 17.15
CA ARG A 236 -0.50 7.21 17.86
C ARG A 236 -0.53 7.44 19.37
N ASP A 237 0.55 7.96 19.95
CA ASP A 237 0.62 8.27 21.37
C ASP A 237 -0.40 9.35 21.75
N LEU A 238 -0.52 10.40 20.94
CA LEU A 238 -1.55 11.44 21.12
C LEU A 238 -2.97 10.87 21.05
N LEU A 239 -3.26 10.00 20.08
CA LEU A 239 -4.59 9.39 19.97
C LEU A 239 -4.90 8.46 21.16
N ALA A 240 -3.91 7.71 21.65
CA ALA A 240 -4.04 6.89 22.84
C ALA A 240 -4.31 7.75 24.09
N GLU A 241 -3.64 8.90 24.24
CA GLU A 241 -3.91 9.89 25.31
C GLU A 241 -5.35 10.41 25.24
N LYS A 242 -5.91 10.58 24.03
CA LYS A 242 -7.31 10.95 23.80
C LYS A 242 -8.30 9.79 23.94
N GLY A 243 -7.83 8.59 24.26
CA GLY A 243 -8.68 7.41 24.47
C GLY A 243 -9.09 6.67 23.20
N PHE A 244 -8.45 6.93 22.05
CA PHE A 244 -8.71 6.20 20.81
C PHE A 244 -7.84 4.96 20.71
N ASN A 245 -8.48 3.79 20.60
CA ASN A 245 -7.80 2.51 20.40
C ASN A 245 -7.37 2.35 18.93
N SER A 246 -6.15 1.87 18.70
CA SER A 246 -5.68 1.56 17.34
C SER A 246 -6.37 0.32 16.76
N VAL A 247 -6.65 0.35 15.46
CA VAL A 247 -7.12 -0.84 14.73
C VAL A 247 -5.97 -1.81 14.46
N ALA A 248 -4.75 -1.33 14.26
CA ALA A 248 -3.60 -2.19 14.02
C ALA A 248 -3.00 -2.69 15.35
N ALA A 249 -2.79 -4.00 15.44
CA ALA A 249 -2.19 -4.63 16.61
C ALA A 249 -0.74 -4.15 16.83
N PRO A 250 -0.26 -4.12 18.09
CA PRO A 250 1.14 -3.82 18.40
C PRO A 250 2.11 -4.64 17.53
N GLY A 251 3.17 -3.99 17.04
CA GLY A 251 4.12 -4.59 16.09
C GLY A 251 3.74 -4.46 14.61
N PHE A 252 2.48 -4.15 14.29
CA PHE A 252 1.97 -4.00 12.92
C PHE A 252 1.46 -2.58 12.63
N GLN A 253 1.77 -1.60 13.46
CA GLN A 253 1.22 -0.25 13.34
C GLN A 253 1.95 0.58 12.28
N ALA A 254 1.26 0.91 11.19
CA ALA A 254 1.84 1.71 10.13
C ALA A 254 2.12 3.15 10.58
N PRO A 255 3.27 3.74 10.21
CA PRO A 255 3.62 5.10 10.57
C PRO A 255 3.01 6.19 9.66
N GLY A 256 2.71 5.85 8.40
CA GLY A 256 2.13 6.79 7.43
C GLY A 256 0.59 6.83 7.43
N VAL A 257 -0.06 5.84 8.02
CA VAL A 257 -1.53 5.73 8.11
C VAL A 257 -1.90 5.27 9.50
N VAL A 258 -2.61 6.12 10.24
CA VAL A 258 -3.11 5.77 11.57
C VAL A 258 -4.62 5.57 11.49
N VAL A 259 -5.08 4.40 11.90
CA VAL A 259 -6.50 4.05 11.94
C VAL A 259 -6.86 3.74 13.38
N SER A 260 -7.90 4.41 13.87
CA SER A 260 -8.37 4.24 15.24
C SER A 260 -9.87 4.00 15.27
N TYR A 261 -10.30 3.23 16.27
CA TYR A 261 -11.70 3.02 16.56
C TYR A 261 -12.36 4.31 17.06
N THR A 262 -13.66 4.40 16.83
CA THR A 262 -14.52 5.44 17.41
C THR A 262 -15.94 4.91 17.54
N GLU A 263 -16.73 5.49 18.44
CA GLU A 263 -18.18 5.28 18.50
C GLU A 263 -18.95 6.44 17.86
N ASP A 264 -18.26 7.56 17.60
CA ASP A 264 -18.82 8.79 17.06
C ASP A 264 -18.93 8.72 15.53
N SER A 265 -20.16 8.83 15.02
CA SER A 265 -20.43 8.78 13.58
C SER A 265 -19.87 9.99 12.83
N GLY A 266 -19.74 11.15 13.46
CA GLY A 266 -19.13 12.35 12.87
C GLY A 266 -17.60 12.24 12.76
N LEU A 267 -16.96 11.50 13.68
CA LEU A 267 -15.55 11.12 13.50
C LEU A 267 -15.39 10.07 12.40
N GLN A 268 -16.29 9.06 12.36
CA GLN A 268 -16.27 8.02 11.33
C GLN A 268 -16.42 8.59 9.91
N SER A 269 -17.33 9.55 9.70
CA SER A 269 -17.54 10.22 8.42
C SER A 269 -16.45 11.24 8.10
N ALA A 270 -15.58 11.55 9.06
CA ALA A 270 -14.60 12.65 9.06
C ALA A 270 -15.21 14.07 9.05
N GLU A 271 -16.52 14.22 9.19
CA GLU A 271 -17.22 15.52 9.25
C GLU A 271 -16.74 16.38 10.42
N LYS A 272 -16.65 15.80 11.62
CA LYS A 272 -16.18 16.52 12.81
C LYS A 272 -14.75 17.04 12.66
N PHE A 273 -13.87 16.31 11.97
CA PHE A 273 -12.53 16.81 11.68
C PHE A 273 -12.59 18.03 10.75
N ALA A 274 -13.47 18.02 9.75
CA ALA A 274 -13.64 19.14 8.82
C ALA A 274 -14.16 20.41 9.54
N ASP A 275 -15.06 20.25 10.51
CA ASP A 275 -15.59 21.37 11.32
C ASP A 275 -14.51 22.13 12.09
N VAL A 276 -13.41 21.45 12.44
CA VAL A 276 -12.23 22.04 13.12
C VAL A 276 -11.05 22.28 12.17
N GLY A 277 -11.31 22.29 10.86
CA GLY A 277 -10.32 22.66 9.84
C GLY A 277 -9.31 21.56 9.48
N VAL A 278 -9.61 20.29 9.78
CA VAL A 278 -8.75 19.14 9.45
C VAL A 278 -9.42 18.23 8.42
N GLN A 279 -8.76 18.00 7.29
CA GLN A 279 -9.18 16.94 6.37
C GLN A 279 -8.64 15.58 6.86
N ALA A 280 -9.49 14.79 7.51
CA ALA A 280 -9.24 13.38 7.77
C ALA A 280 -9.85 12.49 6.67
N ALA A 281 -9.70 11.17 6.79
CA ALA A 281 -10.36 10.22 5.90
C ALA A 281 -11.38 9.38 6.68
N ALA A 282 -12.58 9.22 6.10
CA ALA A 282 -13.62 8.41 6.70
C ALA A 282 -13.18 6.96 6.91
N GLY A 283 -13.68 6.32 7.96
CA GLY A 283 -13.52 4.88 8.16
C GLY A 283 -14.16 4.08 7.04
N VAL A 284 -13.53 2.97 6.65
CA VAL A 284 -14.04 2.04 5.63
C VAL A 284 -14.01 0.62 6.18
N PRO A 285 -14.86 -0.30 5.68
CA PRO A 285 -14.81 -1.71 6.06
C PRO A 285 -13.44 -2.32 5.78
N LEU A 286 -13.08 -3.39 6.49
CA LEU A 286 -11.85 -4.15 6.24
C LEU A 286 -12.07 -5.30 5.26
N LYS A 287 -13.29 -5.85 5.16
CA LYS A 287 -13.55 -7.10 4.42
C LYS A 287 -12.72 -8.28 4.94
N CYS A 288 -12.53 -8.31 6.26
CA CYS A 288 -11.75 -9.27 7.03
C CYS A 288 -12.60 -9.85 8.18
N ASP A 289 -13.90 -10.04 7.92
CA ASP A 289 -14.88 -10.53 8.89
C ASP A 289 -14.96 -9.68 10.17
N GLU A 290 -14.76 -8.37 10.03
CA GLU A 290 -14.94 -7.40 11.10
C GLU A 290 -16.39 -7.40 11.62
N PRO A 291 -16.62 -7.13 12.92
CA PRO A 291 -17.97 -7.12 13.47
C PRO A 291 -18.83 -6.04 12.79
N PRO A 292 -20.17 -6.20 12.72
CA PRO A 292 -21.07 -5.19 12.13
C PRO A 292 -20.97 -3.81 12.77
N SER A 293 -20.47 -3.77 14.00
CA SER A 293 -20.28 -2.56 14.79
C SER A 293 -18.90 -1.91 14.62
N PHE A 294 -18.07 -2.44 13.72
CA PHE A 294 -16.77 -1.88 13.35
C PHE A 294 -16.92 -0.44 12.86
N LYS A 295 -16.35 0.49 13.62
CA LYS A 295 -16.41 1.93 13.34
C LYS A 295 -15.05 2.57 13.62
N THR A 296 -14.53 3.27 12.62
CA THR A 296 -13.16 3.81 12.64
C THR A 296 -13.10 5.17 11.95
N PHE A 297 -11.99 5.88 12.16
CA PHE A 297 -11.56 7.01 11.33
C PHE A 297 -10.07 6.83 10.97
N ARG A 298 -9.61 7.56 9.95
CA ARG A 298 -8.26 7.39 9.39
C ARG A 298 -7.55 8.71 9.23
N LEU A 299 -6.26 8.73 9.58
CA LEU A 299 -5.36 9.86 9.42
C LEU A 299 -4.20 9.47 8.49
N GLY A 300 -3.97 10.28 7.46
CA GLY A 300 -2.83 10.16 6.56
C GLY A 300 -1.70 11.10 6.98
N LEU A 301 -0.51 10.56 7.21
CA LEU A 301 0.66 11.30 7.69
C LEU A 301 1.74 11.41 6.61
N PHE A 302 1.30 11.52 5.35
CA PHE A 302 2.19 11.63 4.20
C PHE A 302 2.60 13.08 3.91
N GLY A 303 3.77 13.21 3.28
CA GLY A 303 4.25 14.45 2.67
C GLY A 303 5.48 15.02 3.36
N LEU A 304 6.46 15.49 2.56
CA LEU A 304 7.70 16.07 3.07
C LEU A 304 7.46 17.22 4.07
N ASP A 305 6.47 18.08 3.82
CA ASP A 305 6.11 19.18 4.73
C ASP A 305 5.75 18.73 6.15
N LYS A 306 5.14 17.54 6.29
CA LYS A 306 4.82 16.99 7.61
C LYS A 306 6.07 16.43 8.28
N LEU A 307 6.93 15.75 7.50
CA LEU A 307 8.14 15.11 8.00
C LEU A 307 9.17 16.15 8.45
N GLN A 308 9.38 17.21 7.65
CA GLN A 308 10.29 18.32 7.96
C GLN A 308 9.79 19.18 9.13
N HIS A 309 8.48 19.15 9.42
CA HIS A 309 7.85 19.94 10.48
C HIS A 309 6.99 19.07 11.40
N ARG A 310 7.58 17.99 11.92
CA ARG A 310 6.88 17.00 12.75
C ARG A 310 6.15 17.62 13.95
N GLU A 311 6.82 18.46 14.73
CA GLU A 311 6.22 19.10 15.92
C GLU A 311 4.99 19.92 15.55
N ARG A 312 5.10 20.79 14.53
CA ARG A 312 3.97 21.57 13.99
C ARG A 312 2.81 20.66 13.59
N THR A 313 3.10 19.55 12.90
CA THR A 313 2.10 18.59 12.44
C THR A 313 1.34 17.97 13.62
N VAL A 314 2.05 17.56 14.66
CA VAL A 314 1.45 16.97 15.89
C VAL A 314 0.65 18.02 16.66
N THR A 315 1.18 19.24 16.82
CA THR A 315 0.48 20.33 17.50
C THR A 315 -0.85 20.68 16.83
N TYR A 316 -0.86 20.84 15.49
CA TYR A 316 -2.11 21.13 14.77
C TYR A 316 -3.16 20.02 14.94
N LEU A 317 -2.74 18.74 14.91
CA LEU A 317 -3.65 17.64 15.17
C LEU A 317 -4.16 17.67 16.63
N LYS A 318 -3.28 17.92 17.60
CA LYS A 318 -3.66 18.01 19.02
C LYS A 318 -4.69 19.12 19.25
N ASP A 319 -4.45 20.31 18.70
CA ASP A 319 -5.35 21.46 18.85
C ASP A 319 -6.71 21.20 18.19
N ALA A 320 -6.73 20.49 17.06
CA ALA A 320 -7.97 20.05 16.43
C ALA A 320 -8.70 19.03 17.31
N LEU A 321 -8.03 17.98 17.79
CA LEU A 321 -8.62 16.96 18.68
C LEU A 321 -9.14 17.58 19.99
N ASP A 322 -8.48 18.61 20.53
CA ASP A 322 -8.93 19.34 21.72
C ASP A 322 -10.24 20.13 21.48
N GLN A 323 -10.54 20.50 20.24
CA GLN A 323 -11.80 21.15 19.83
C GLN A 323 -12.94 20.17 19.54
N LEU A 324 -12.66 18.87 19.32
CA LEU A 324 -13.67 17.85 19.00
C LEU A 324 -14.54 17.40 20.20
N ARG A 325 -14.42 18.08 21.35
CA ARG A 325 -15.15 17.78 22.58
C ARG A 325 -16.66 17.92 22.43
#